data_AF-A0A920V7G9-F1
#
_entry.id   AF-A0A920V7G9-F1
#
_cell.length_a   1.000
_cell.length_b   1.000
_cell.length_c   1.000
_cell.angle_alpha   90.00
_cell.angle_beta   90.00
_cell.angle_gamma   90.00
#
_symmetry.space_group_name_H-M   'P 1'
#
loop_
_entity.id
_entity.type
_entity.pdbx_description
1 polymer ?
#
loop_
_entity_poly.entity_id
_entity_poly.type
_entity_poly.pdbx_seq_one_letter_code
_entity_poly.pdbx_strand_id
1 'polypeptide(L)'
;MPVTKGKLDLLSYDFLHKRNMLFGTPEYVIDKIKELKSELNLQNLQVWSNFPGVKHKDCMKSIKMFTKKVIPHFKDDIDTEVKKVS
;
A
#
# COMPACT_ATOMS: atom_id res chain seq x y z
N MET A 1 7.12 -16.80 -22.76
CA MET A 1 5.75 -16.32 -22.44
C MET A 1 5.12 -15.75 -23.70
N PRO A 2 3.84 -16.02 -23.99
CA PRO A 2 3.17 -15.45 -25.16
C PRO A 2 3.16 -13.91 -25.11
N VAL A 3 3.33 -13.27 -26.26
CA VAL A 3 3.35 -11.81 -26.38
C VAL A 3 1.92 -11.29 -26.51
N THR A 4 1.36 -10.77 -25.42
CA THR A 4 0.09 -10.04 -25.44
C THR A 4 0.34 -8.61 -25.91
N LYS A 5 -0.38 -8.14 -26.94
CA LYS A 5 -0.35 -6.73 -27.39
C LYS A 5 -1.18 -5.87 -26.42
N GLY A 6 -0.77 -4.63 -26.15
CA GLY A 6 -1.54 -3.71 -25.30
C GLY A 6 -1.62 -4.09 -23.82
N LYS A 7 -0.55 -4.67 -23.24
CA LYS A 7 -0.56 -5.15 -21.84
C LYS A 7 -0.94 -4.09 -20.81
N LEU A 8 -0.52 -2.85 -21.03
CA LEU A 8 -0.81 -1.74 -20.13
C LEU A 8 -2.28 -1.29 -20.25
N ASP A 9 -2.86 -1.38 -21.45
CA ASP A 9 -4.27 -1.02 -21.71
C ASP A 9 -5.25 -1.94 -20.95
N LEU A 10 -4.80 -3.13 -20.58
CA LEU A 10 -5.57 -4.08 -19.76
C LEU A 10 -5.54 -3.75 -18.26
N LEU A 11 -4.66 -2.85 -17.81
CA LEU A 11 -4.50 -2.49 -16.41
C LEU A 11 -5.39 -1.28 -16.06
N SER A 12 -6.70 -1.48 -16.12
CA SER A 12 -7.67 -0.45 -15.72
C SER A 12 -7.56 -0.11 -14.23
N TYR A 13 -8.03 1.08 -13.86
CA TYR A 13 -8.10 1.48 -12.45
C TYR A 13 -8.87 0.46 -11.61
N ASP A 14 -10.06 0.04 -12.07
CA ASP A 14 -10.89 -0.93 -11.34
C ASP A 14 -10.22 -2.30 -11.19
N PHE A 15 -9.43 -2.70 -12.18
CA PHE A 15 -8.67 -3.94 -12.13
C PHE A 15 -7.54 -3.86 -11.10
N LEU A 16 -6.78 -2.77 -11.10
CA LEU A 16 -5.66 -2.55 -10.20
C LEU A 16 -6.11 -2.25 -8.76
N HIS A 17 -7.18 -1.46 -8.59
CA HIS A 17 -7.63 -0.94 -7.31
C HIS A 17 -7.96 -2.04 -6.32
N LYS A 18 -8.64 -3.09 -6.80
CA LYS A 18 -9.02 -4.25 -5.99
C LYS A 18 -7.85 -5.18 -5.65
N ARG A 19 -6.74 -5.09 -6.39
CA ARG A 19 -5.65 -6.07 -6.37
C ARG A 19 -4.42 -5.54 -5.65
N ASN A 20 -3.86 -4.43 -6.11
CA ASN A 20 -2.54 -3.97 -5.67
C ASN A 20 -2.52 -2.55 -5.10
N MET A 21 -3.56 -1.73 -5.30
CA MET A 21 -3.56 -0.36 -4.79
C MET A 21 -4.18 -0.27 -3.40
N LEU A 22 -3.39 0.19 -2.43
CA LEU A 22 -3.84 0.54 -1.08
C LEU A 22 -4.52 1.93 -1.07
N PHE A 23 -5.57 2.10 -1.87
CA PHE A 23 -6.25 3.38 -2.08
C PHE A 23 -7.67 3.31 -1.51
N GLY A 24 -8.04 4.21 -0.61
CA GLY A 24 -9.39 4.24 -0.06
C GLY A 24 -9.43 4.79 1.35
N THR A 25 -10.40 4.31 2.13
CA THR A 25 -10.52 4.66 3.54
C THR A 25 -9.45 3.94 4.37
N PRO A 26 -9.13 4.43 5.58
CA PRO A 26 -8.24 3.71 6.49
C PRO A 26 -8.65 2.26 6.72
N GLU A 27 -9.95 2.01 6.88
CA GLU A 27 -10.52 0.68 7.13
C GLU A 27 -10.22 -0.26 5.96
N TYR A 28 -10.48 0.19 4.71
CA TYR A 28 -10.14 -0.57 3.51
C TYR A 28 -8.66 -0.92 3.43
N VAL A 29 -7.78 0.04 3.75
CA VAL A 29 -6.33 -0.18 3.70
C VAL A 29 -5.89 -1.16 4.79
N ILE A 30 -6.45 -1.09 6.00
CA ILE A 30 -6.18 -2.05 7.08
C ILE A 30 -6.55 -3.47 6.63
N ASP A 31 -7.76 -3.65 6.09
CA ASP A 31 -8.24 -4.96 5.65
C ASP A 31 -7.37 -5.53 4.53
N LYS A 32 -6.96 -4.70 3.57
CA LYS A 32 -6.06 -5.12 2.50
C LYS A 32 -4.67 -5.52 2.99
N ILE A 33 -4.09 -4.80 3.95
CA ILE A 33 -2.79 -5.19 4.51
C ILE A 33 -2.91 -6.52 5.28
N LYS A 34 -4.02 -6.75 6.00
CA LYS A 34 -4.28 -8.03 6.67
C LYS A 34 -4.43 -9.18 5.66
N GLU A 35 -5.17 -8.97 4.57
CA GLU A 35 -5.29 -9.94 3.47
C GLU A 35 -3.92 -10.26 2.86
N LEU A 36 -3.08 -9.25 2.58
CA LEU A 36 -1.73 -9.47 2.05
C LEU A 36 -0.85 -10.24 3.05
N LYS A 37 -1.02 -10.01 4.36
CA LYS A 37 -0.34 -10.79 5.40
C LYS A 37 -0.80 -12.24 5.43
N SER A 38 -2.10 -12.52 5.40
CA SER A 38 -2.63 -13.88 5.46
C SER A 38 -2.32 -14.68 4.19
N GLU A 39 -2.51 -14.09 3.02
CA GLU A 39 -2.43 -14.80 1.74
C GLU A 39 -1.01 -14.89 1.18
N LEU A 40 -0.18 -13.87 1.44
CA LEU A 40 1.16 -13.76 0.83
C LEU A 40 2.31 -13.75 1.85
N ASN A 41 2.02 -13.90 3.14
CA ASN A 41 3.01 -13.83 4.22
C ASN A 41 3.83 -12.51 4.19
N LEU A 42 3.15 -11.37 3.97
CA LEU A 42 3.78 -10.05 3.86
C LEU A 42 4.59 -9.68 5.12
N GLN A 43 5.92 -9.66 5.00
CA GLN A 43 6.84 -9.29 6.08
C GLN A 43 7.16 -7.80 6.12
N ASN A 44 7.31 -7.17 4.95
CA ASN A 44 7.71 -5.77 4.82
C ASN A 44 6.79 -5.06 3.82
N LEU A 45 6.31 -3.87 4.19
CA LEU A 45 5.47 -3.03 3.33
C LEU A 45 6.14 -1.68 3.09
N GLN A 46 6.53 -1.43 1.84
CA GLN A 46 6.94 -0.10 1.39
C GLN A 46 5.79 0.57 0.65
N VAL A 47 5.49 1.82 1.02
CA VAL A 47 4.34 2.55 0.48
C VAL A 47 4.80 3.71 -0.38
N TRP A 48 4.48 3.67 -1.67
CA TRP A 48 4.62 4.82 -2.54
C TRP A 48 3.48 5.80 -2.28
N SER A 49 3.80 6.91 -1.60
CA SER A 49 2.79 7.84 -1.07
C SER A 49 2.63 9.14 -1.87
N ASN A 50 3.48 9.36 -2.87
CA ASN A 50 3.50 10.56 -3.70
C ASN A 50 3.28 10.21 -5.18
N PHE A 51 2.02 10.10 -5.58
CA PHE A 51 1.66 9.87 -6.98
C PHE A 51 1.82 11.16 -7.81
N PRO A 52 2.33 11.07 -9.06
CA PRO A 52 2.40 12.21 -9.97
C PRO A 52 1.03 12.88 -10.12
N GLY A 53 1.00 14.21 -10.11
CA GLY A 53 -0.23 15.00 -10.23
C GLY A 53 -1.01 15.21 -8.94
N VAL A 54 -0.66 14.55 -7.83
CA VAL A 54 -1.26 14.81 -6.51
C VAL A 54 -0.55 15.99 -5.85
N LYS A 55 -1.33 16.96 -5.34
CA LYS A 55 -0.78 18.13 -4.63
C LYS A 55 -0.05 17.67 -3.38
N HIS A 56 1.09 18.30 -3.08
CA HIS A 56 1.88 17.99 -1.89
C HIS A 56 1.05 17.95 -0.59
N LYS A 57 0.13 18.92 -0.39
CA LYS A 57 -0.73 18.96 0.81
C LYS A 57 -1.56 17.68 0.97
N ASP A 58 -2.04 17.13 -0.14
CA ASP A 58 -2.93 15.98 -0.14
C ASP A 58 -2.12 14.70 0.10
N CYS A 59 -0.90 14.61 -0.45
CA CYS A 59 0.07 13.56 -0.09
C CYS A 59 0.38 13.58 1.41
N MET A 60 0.71 14.74 1.98
CA MET A 60 1.02 14.86 3.41
C MET A 60 -0.18 14.53 4.30
N LYS A 61 -1.39 14.91 3.89
CA LYS A 61 -2.62 14.54 4.57
C LYS A 61 -2.83 13.01 4.57
N SER A 62 -2.58 12.36 3.43
CA SER A 62 -2.66 10.90 3.30
C SER A 62 -1.65 10.18 4.19
N ILE A 63 -0.38 10.59 4.15
CA ILE A 63 0.69 10.04 5.00
C ILE A 63 0.32 10.18 6.49
N LYS A 64 -0.11 11.38 6.92
CA LYS A 64 -0.54 11.62 8.31
C LYS A 64 -1.72 10.74 8.70
N MET A 65 -2.67 10.52 7.80
CA MET A 65 -3.81 9.63 8.03
C MET A 65 -3.36 8.18 8.17
N PHE A 66 -2.51 7.70 7.28
CA PHE A 66 -1.94 6.35 7.31
C PHE A 66 -1.19 6.09 8.63
N THR A 67 -0.29 6.99 9.01
CA THR A 67 0.47 6.87 10.28
C THR A 67 -0.45 6.87 11.51
N LYS A 68 -1.50 7.69 11.53
CA LYS A 68 -2.36 7.82 12.72
C LYS A 68 -3.46 6.76 12.80
N LYS A 69 -3.99 6.32 11.67
CA LYS A 69 -5.18 5.46 11.61
C LYS A 69 -4.91 4.04 11.15
N VAL A 70 -3.82 3.79 10.41
CA VAL A 70 -3.54 2.45 9.84
C VAL A 70 -2.43 1.75 10.63
N ILE A 71 -1.27 2.37 10.78
CA ILE A 71 -0.10 1.78 11.47
C ILE A 71 -0.41 1.22 12.87
N PRO A 72 -1.23 1.87 13.73
CA PRO A 72 -1.53 1.33 15.06
C PRO A 72 -2.12 -0.08 15.09
N HIS A 73 -2.77 -0.53 14.00
CA HIS A 73 -3.37 -1.85 13.89
C HIS A 73 -2.36 -2.97 13.59
N PHE A 74 -1.08 -2.63 13.41
CA PHE A 74 -0.01 -3.57 13.07
C PHE A 74 1.18 -3.47 14.03
N LYS A 75 1.03 -2.78 15.17
CA LYS A 75 2.13 -2.52 16.12
C LYS A 75 2.73 -3.78 16.71
N ASP A 76 1.92 -4.79 16.96
CA ASP A 76 2.37 -6.07 17.53
C ASP A 76 3.25 -6.85 16.54
N ASP A 77 3.18 -6.51 15.25
CA ASP A 77 3.96 -7.13 14.18
C ASP A 77 5.26 -6.38 13.87
N ILE A 78 5.48 -5.20 14.47
CA ILE A 78 6.66 -4.38 14.20
C ILE A 78 7.76 -4.82 15.15
N ASP A 79 8.65 -5.66 14.65
CA ASP A 79 9.91 -5.93 15.33
C ASP A 79 10.78 -4.68 15.23
N THR A 80 10.97 -3.98 16.36
CA THR A 80 11.71 -2.70 16.39
C THR A 80 13.22 -2.87 16.16
N GLU A 81 13.71 -4.11 16.04
CA GLU A 81 15.08 -4.44 15.66
C GLU A 81 15.36 -4.29 14.15
N VAL A 82 14.90 -3.19 13.54
CA VAL A 82 15.39 -2.83 12.20
C VAL A 82 16.85 -2.42 12.37
N LYS A 83 17.77 -3.34 12.02
CA LYS A 83 19.22 -3.08 11.97
C LYS A 83 19.46 -1.77 11.21
N LYS A 84 19.88 -0.73 11.93
CA LYS A 84 20.47 0.46 11.32
C LYS A 84 21.63 -0.02 10.46
N VAL A 85 21.50 0.15 9.15
CA VAL A 85 22.62 -0.01 8.24
C VAL A 85 23.43 1.28 8.37
N SER A 86 24.56 1.17 9.07
CA SER A 86 25.58 2.21 9.17
C SER A 86 26.36 2.34 7.86
#